data_AF-W0L885-F1
#
_entry.id   AF-W0L885-F1
#
_cell.length_a   1.000
_cell.length_b   1.000
_cell.length_c   1.000
_cell.angle_alpha   90.00
_cell.angle_beta   90.00
_cell.angle_gamma   90.00
#
_symmetry.space_group_name_H-M   'P 1'
#
loop_
_entity.id
_entity.type
_entity.pdbx_description
1 polymer ?
#
loop_
_entity_poly.entity_id
_entity_poly.type
_entity_poly.pdbx_seq_one_letter_code
_entity_poly.pdbx_strand_id
1 'polypeptide(L)'
;MKNLSVINYQNAASRLGVPVAAIRTVAEVESAGSGLLPDGRPKILFERHVFLRQLSTAGIKTDGWPGDLVNKQPGGYNGGVAEHERLERAAKIHRASALQSCSWGAFQLMGYHWRRLGYPSLQDFINAMYRGDAAHLDAFVRFILADNGLLKALRALDWPEFARRYNGPGYAANQYDKKMAAAFKKYSENR
;
A
#
# COMPACT_ATOMS: atom_id res chain seq x y z
N MET A 1 -10.03 -0.22 8.56
CA MET A 1 -9.19 0.29 9.68
C MET A 1 -10.06 0.59 10.88
N LYS A 2 -9.99 -0.24 11.92
CA LYS A 2 -10.88 -0.14 13.11
C LYS A 2 -10.29 0.72 14.23
N ASN A 3 -8.99 1.00 14.19
CA ASN A 3 -8.25 1.60 15.31
C ASN A 3 -7.73 3.02 15.03
N LEU A 4 -8.25 3.71 14.02
CA LEU A 4 -7.86 5.10 13.74
C LEU A 4 -8.69 6.07 14.57
N SER A 5 -8.00 6.92 15.32
CA SER A 5 -8.60 8.03 16.05
C SER A 5 -8.95 9.18 15.12
N VAL A 6 -9.84 10.08 15.56
CA VAL A 6 -10.18 11.32 14.85
C VAL A 6 -8.93 12.17 14.58
N ILE A 7 -7.99 12.23 15.54
CA ILE A 7 -6.75 13.00 15.39
C ILE A 7 -5.85 12.44 14.28
N ASN A 8 -5.85 11.11 14.04
CA ASN A 8 -5.10 10.54 12.92
C ASN A 8 -5.65 11.06 11.57
N TYR A 9 -6.97 11.11 11.42
CA TYR A 9 -7.60 11.65 10.22
C TYR A 9 -7.38 13.15 10.05
N GLN A 10 -7.46 13.93 11.13
CA GLN A 10 -7.20 15.38 11.12
C GLN A 10 -5.75 15.69 10.71
N ASN A 11 -4.78 14.95 11.25
CA ASN A 11 -3.37 15.12 10.90
C ASN A 11 -3.10 14.77 9.44
N ALA A 12 -3.68 13.67 8.94
CA ALA A 12 -3.59 13.28 7.53
C ALA A 12 -4.22 14.34 6.61
N ALA A 13 -5.40 14.84 6.98
CA ALA A 13 -6.15 15.86 6.25
C ALA A 13 -5.36 17.18 6.17
N SER A 14 -4.78 17.62 7.29
CA SER A 14 -3.93 18.80 7.37
C SER A 14 -2.70 18.67 6.47
N ARG A 15 -1.98 17.54 6.52
CA ARG A 15 -0.78 17.31 5.69
C ARG A 15 -1.09 17.31 4.19
N LEU A 16 -2.24 16.76 3.81
CA LEU A 16 -2.67 16.70 2.41
C LEU A 16 -3.38 17.98 1.95
N GLY A 17 -3.82 18.84 2.87
CA GLY A 17 -4.58 20.05 2.55
C GLY A 17 -5.97 19.72 2.01
N VAL A 18 -6.66 18.76 2.63
CA VAL A 18 -8.01 18.30 2.23
C VAL A 18 -8.93 18.17 3.44
N PRO A 19 -10.26 18.11 3.26
CA PRO A 19 -11.18 17.85 4.36
C PRO A 19 -10.96 16.46 4.99
N VAL A 20 -11.25 16.31 6.28
CA VAL A 20 -11.24 15.02 6.98
C VAL A 20 -12.11 13.97 6.27
N ALA A 21 -13.25 14.39 5.73
CA ALA A 21 -14.12 13.52 4.94
C ALA A 21 -13.39 12.87 3.76
N ALA A 22 -12.51 13.60 3.05
CA ALA A 22 -11.75 13.05 1.94
C ALA A 22 -10.78 11.96 2.39
N ILE A 23 -10.12 12.12 3.54
CA ILE A 23 -9.25 11.08 4.10
C ILE A 23 -10.05 9.85 4.51
N ARG A 24 -11.20 10.04 5.18
CA ARG A 24 -12.07 8.92 5.56
C ARG A 24 -12.60 8.17 4.33
N THR A 25 -12.91 8.89 3.25
CA THR A 25 -13.29 8.31 1.95
C THR A 25 -12.22 7.39 1.38
N VAL A 26 -11.00 7.90 1.18
CA VAL A 26 -9.93 7.08 0.60
C VAL A 26 -9.49 5.96 1.55
N ALA A 27 -9.52 6.19 2.85
CA ALA A 27 -9.30 5.16 3.86
C ALA A 27 -10.32 4.02 3.79
N GLU A 28 -11.61 4.34 3.60
CA GLU A 28 -12.68 3.34 3.48
C GLU A 28 -12.55 2.55 2.18
N VAL A 29 -12.32 3.23 1.06
CA VAL A 29 -12.36 2.61 -0.28
C VAL A 29 -11.05 1.89 -0.63
N GLU A 30 -9.90 2.45 -0.25
CA GLU A 30 -8.57 1.94 -0.66
C GLU A 30 -7.92 1.02 0.37
N SER A 31 -8.47 0.92 1.58
CA SER A 31 -7.94 -0.04 2.54
C SER A 31 -8.50 -1.44 2.30
N ALA A 32 -7.63 -2.44 2.36
CA ALA A 32 -8.00 -3.86 2.39
C ALA A 32 -8.55 -4.29 3.78
N GLY A 33 -9.21 -3.38 4.51
CA GLY A 33 -9.74 -3.62 5.85
C GLY A 33 -8.69 -3.50 6.96
N SER A 34 -8.38 -4.61 7.63
CA SER A 34 -7.31 -4.66 8.64
C SER A 34 -5.94 -4.73 7.96
N GLY A 35 -5.03 -3.87 8.39
CA GLY A 35 -3.65 -3.88 7.92
C GLY A 35 -2.75 -4.90 8.62
N LEU A 36 -3.19 -5.45 9.76
CA LEU A 36 -2.51 -6.54 10.48
C LEU A 36 -3.32 -7.84 10.35
N LEU A 37 -2.59 -8.95 10.34
CA LEU A 37 -3.11 -10.31 10.46
C LEU A 37 -3.42 -10.63 11.94
N PRO A 38 -4.18 -11.70 12.23
CA PRO A 38 -4.51 -12.09 13.61
C PRO A 38 -3.29 -12.34 14.51
N ASP A 39 -2.15 -12.71 13.93
CA ASP A 39 -0.88 -12.93 14.64
C ASP A 39 -0.05 -11.65 14.85
N GLY A 40 -0.61 -10.48 14.51
CA GLY A 40 0.04 -9.19 14.68
C GLY A 40 1.03 -8.80 13.57
N ARG A 41 1.33 -9.69 12.61
CA ARG A 41 2.16 -9.33 11.46
C ARG A 41 1.38 -8.44 10.48
N PRO A 42 2.05 -7.52 9.74
CA PRO A 42 1.39 -6.78 8.68
C PRO A 42 0.87 -7.73 7.61
N LYS A 43 -0.31 -7.43 7.07
CA LYS A 43 -0.80 -8.05 5.85
C LYS A 43 0.16 -7.70 4.72
N ILE A 44 0.62 -8.73 4.00
CA ILE A 44 1.48 -8.57 2.84
C ILE A 44 0.96 -9.37 1.66
N LEU A 45 1.40 -9.00 0.46
CA LEU A 45 1.36 -9.83 -0.72
C LEU A 45 2.77 -9.85 -1.32
N PHE A 46 3.36 -11.04 -1.49
CA PHE A 46 4.67 -11.20 -2.10
C PHE A 46 4.54 -11.33 -3.62
N GLU A 47 5.15 -10.39 -4.33
CA GLU A 47 5.09 -10.28 -5.78
C GLU A 47 6.32 -10.91 -6.45
N ARG A 48 6.20 -12.19 -6.84
CA ARG A 48 7.31 -12.97 -7.45
C ARG A 48 7.95 -12.30 -8.68
N HIS A 49 7.15 -11.56 -9.45
CA HIS A 49 7.60 -10.82 -10.62
C HIS A 49 8.34 -9.52 -10.27
N VAL A 50 7.94 -8.88 -9.17
CA VAL A 50 8.70 -7.76 -8.61
C VAL A 50 9.98 -8.28 -7.97
N PHE A 51 9.96 -9.45 -7.31
CA PHE A 51 11.18 -10.06 -6.75
C PHE A 51 12.22 -10.36 -7.81
N LEU A 52 11.82 -10.95 -8.94
CA LEU A 52 12.69 -11.08 -10.11
C LEU A 52 13.32 -9.73 -10.49
N ARG A 53 12.51 -8.67 -10.66
CA ARG A 53 13.00 -7.32 -11.01
C ARG A 53 13.96 -6.74 -9.97
N GLN A 54 13.67 -6.89 -8.69
CA GLN A 54 14.52 -6.37 -7.60
C GLN A 54 15.82 -7.17 -7.45
N LEU A 55 15.82 -8.47 -7.75
CA LEU A 55 17.06 -9.27 -7.82
C LEU A 55 17.94 -8.81 -8.97
N SER A 56 17.36 -8.63 -10.17
CA SER A 56 18.10 -8.13 -11.34
C SER A 56 18.68 -6.74 -11.10
N THR A 57 17.91 -5.82 -10.50
CA THR A 57 18.40 -4.49 -10.11
C THR A 57 19.57 -4.55 -9.13
N ALA A 58 19.59 -5.56 -8.26
CA ALA A 58 20.67 -5.79 -7.29
C ALA A 58 21.86 -6.58 -7.88
N GLY A 59 21.85 -6.93 -9.17
CA GLY A 59 22.89 -7.73 -9.81
C GLY A 59 22.92 -9.20 -9.39
N ILE A 60 21.84 -9.70 -8.78
CA ILE A 60 21.73 -11.10 -8.35
C ILE A 60 21.26 -11.96 -9.54
N LYS A 61 21.99 -13.05 -9.82
CA LYS A 61 21.61 -14.03 -10.85
C LYS A 61 20.30 -14.72 -10.48
N THR A 62 19.41 -14.82 -11.45
CA THR A 62 18.04 -15.30 -11.23
C THR A 62 17.77 -16.71 -11.77
N ASP A 63 18.75 -17.31 -12.44
CA ASP A 63 18.61 -18.61 -13.08
C ASP A 63 18.55 -19.74 -12.05
N GLY A 64 17.63 -20.68 -12.23
CA GLY A 64 17.50 -21.86 -11.37
C GLY A 64 16.75 -21.65 -10.06
N TRP A 65 16.25 -20.45 -9.75
CA TRP A 65 15.41 -20.24 -8.56
C TRP A 65 13.99 -20.78 -8.73
N PRO A 66 13.32 -21.18 -7.61
CA PRO A 66 11.95 -21.69 -7.65
C PRO A 66 10.95 -20.72 -8.30
N GLY A 67 10.16 -21.22 -9.24
CA GLY A 67 9.20 -20.43 -10.04
C GLY A 67 8.00 -19.87 -9.25
N ASP A 68 7.80 -20.31 -8.01
CA ASP A 68 6.84 -19.74 -7.07
C ASP A 68 7.37 -18.46 -6.38
N LEU A 69 8.70 -18.28 -6.35
CA LEU A 69 9.38 -17.10 -5.80
C LEU A 69 9.91 -16.15 -6.87
N VAL A 70 10.43 -16.67 -7.97
CA VAL A 70 11.07 -15.89 -9.04
C VAL A 70 10.41 -16.24 -10.37
N ASN A 71 9.58 -15.34 -10.91
CA ASN A 71 8.86 -15.58 -12.15
C ASN A 71 8.54 -14.28 -12.87
N LYS A 72 8.58 -14.25 -14.21
CA LYS A 72 8.16 -13.07 -14.98
C LYS A 72 6.67 -12.79 -14.85
N GLN A 73 5.85 -13.83 -14.65
CA GLN A 73 4.41 -13.70 -14.52
C GLN A 73 4.01 -13.41 -13.06
N PRO A 74 3.05 -12.50 -12.82
CA PRO A 74 2.47 -12.31 -11.48
C PRO A 74 1.78 -13.60 -10.99
N GLY A 75 1.42 -13.64 -9.70
CA GLY A 75 0.72 -14.77 -9.10
C GLY A 75 1.56 -15.67 -8.18
N GLY A 76 1.08 -16.90 -7.99
CA GLY A 76 1.61 -17.82 -6.98
C GLY A 76 1.28 -17.41 -5.55
N TYR A 77 0.22 -16.62 -5.36
CA TYR A 77 -0.20 -16.10 -4.06
C TYR A 77 -0.85 -17.21 -3.24
N ASN A 78 -0.41 -17.36 -1.99
CA ASN A 78 -1.03 -18.22 -0.99
C ASN A 78 -2.03 -17.42 -0.12
N GLY A 79 -1.76 -16.13 0.06
CA GLY A 79 -2.59 -15.22 0.85
C GLY A 79 -2.42 -15.37 2.37
N GLY A 80 -2.87 -14.36 3.11
CA GLY A 80 -2.87 -14.37 4.57
C GLY A 80 -1.47 -14.56 5.18
N VAL A 81 -1.38 -15.42 6.19
CA VAL A 81 -0.13 -15.71 6.90
C VAL A 81 0.91 -16.43 6.03
N ALA A 82 0.47 -17.21 5.03
CA ALA A 82 1.34 -17.99 4.17
C ALA A 82 2.19 -17.11 3.22
N GLU A 83 1.82 -15.84 3.01
CA GLU A 83 2.67 -14.89 2.28
C GLU A 83 3.95 -14.56 3.06
N HIS A 84 3.93 -14.61 4.40
CA HIS A 84 5.14 -14.42 5.20
C HIS A 84 6.12 -15.59 5.04
N GLU A 85 5.63 -16.82 4.87
CA GLU A 85 6.49 -17.97 4.57
C GLU A 85 7.17 -17.83 3.19
N ARG A 86 6.44 -17.31 2.20
CA ARG A 86 7.01 -16.97 0.88
C ARG A 86 8.08 -15.89 1.02
N LEU A 87 7.79 -14.82 1.77
CA LEU A 87 8.74 -13.75 2.05
C LEU A 87 10.00 -14.28 2.77
N GLU A 88 9.86 -15.14 3.77
CA GLU A 88 10.98 -15.73 4.51
C GLU A 88 11.89 -16.55 3.59
N ARG A 89 11.32 -17.36 2.69
CA ARG A 89 12.11 -18.09 1.70
C ARG A 89 12.82 -17.16 0.72
N ALA A 90 12.15 -16.13 0.23
CA ALA A 90 12.75 -15.14 -0.65
C ALA A 90 13.86 -14.33 0.06
N ALA A 91 13.69 -14.03 1.35
CA ALA A 91 14.66 -13.28 2.13
C ALA A 91 15.98 -14.05 2.36
N LYS A 92 15.94 -15.39 2.32
CA LYS A 92 17.15 -16.23 2.31
C LYS A 92 17.97 -16.09 1.03
N ILE A 93 17.34 -15.72 -0.09
CA ILE A 93 18.03 -15.44 -1.36
C ILE A 93 18.61 -14.02 -1.31
N HIS A 94 17.76 -13.02 -1.10
CA HIS A 94 18.20 -11.63 -0.96
C HIS A 94 17.16 -10.80 -0.20
N ARG A 95 17.45 -10.52 1.07
CA ARG A 95 16.53 -9.87 2.01
C ARG A 95 15.98 -8.54 1.51
N ALA A 96 16.83 -7.65 1.01
CA ALA A 96 16.39 -6.32 0.59
C ALA A 96 15.44 -6.39 -0.61
N SER A 97 15.74 -7.23 -1.61
CA SER A 97 14.86 -7.43 -2.76
C SER A 97 13.55 -8.08 -2.33
N ALA A 98 13.57 -9.04 -1.41
CA ALA A 98 12.36 -9.72 -0.95
C ALA A 98 11.38 -8.76 -0.26
N LEU A 99 11.88 -7.94 0.67
CA LEU A 99 11.07 -6.94 1.38
C LEU A 99 10.53 -5.84 0.45
N GLN A 100 11.33 -5.42 -0.53
CA GLN A 100 10.92 -4.44 -1.54
C GLN A 100 9.84 -4.98 -2.48
N SER A 101 9.77 -6.30 -2.64
CA SER A 101 8.81 -6.99 -3.51
C SER A 101 7.52 -7.40 -2.83
N CYS A 102 7.31 -7.01 -1.58
CA CYS A 102 6.02 -7.15 -0.93
C CYS A 102 5.23 -5.83 -0.99
N SER A 103 3.92 -5.92 -1.16
CA SER A 103 2.99 -4.89 -0.68
C SER A 103 2.78 -5.04 0.82
N TRP A 104 2.53 -3.94 1.54
CA TRP A 104 2.44 -3.94 3.00
C TRP A 104 1.22 -3.18 3.53
N GLY A 105 0.65 -3.73 4.60
CA GLY A 105 -0.34 -3.06 5.43
C GLY A 105 -1.70 -2.85 4.77
N ALA A 106 -2.50 -1.98 5.37
CA ALA A 106 -3.89 -1.74 4.98
C ALA A 106 -4.04 -1.24 3.54
N PHE A 107 -3.08 -0.43 3.06
CA PHE A 107 -3.11 0.20 1.74
C PHE A 107 -2.27 -0.54 0.69
N GLN A 108 -1.68 -1.69 1.04
CA GLN A 108 -0.89 -2.53 0.14
C GLN A 108 0.21 -1.76 -0.63
N LEU A 109 0.92 -0.87 0.07
CA LEU A 109 2.01 -0.09 -0.54
C LEU A 109 3.25 -0.97 -0.75
N MET A 110 3.83 -0.89 -1.93
CA MET A 110 5.02 -1.69 -2.27
C MET A 110 6.26 -1.24 -1.51
N GLY A 111 7.02 -2.22 -1.00
CA GLY A 111 8.23 -1.97 -0.21
C GLY A 111 9.32 -1.22 -0.96
N TYR A 112 9.41 -1.36 -2.30
CA TYR A 112 10.37 -0.60 -3.12
C TYR A 112 10.11 0.92 -3.09
N HIS A 113 8.95 1.39 -2.61
CA HIS A 113 8.68 2.82 -2.47
C HIS A 113 9.34 3.46 -1.24
N TRP A 114 9.91 2.71 -0.29
CA TRP A 114 10.41 3.22 0.99
C TRP A 114 11.19 4.55 0.86
N ARG A 115 12.10 4.63 -0.12
CA ARG A 115 12.92 5.83 -0.36
C ARG A 115 12.10 7.00 -0.91
N ARG A 116 11.22 6.75 -1.88
CA ARG A 116 10.30 7.78 -2.42
C ARG A 116 9.34 8.31 -1.36
N LEU A 117 8.97 7.48 -0.38
CA LEU A 117 8.12 7.84 0.75
C LEU A 117 8.89 8.54 1.90
N GLY A 118 10.20 8.76 1.73
CA GLY A 118 11.02 9.46 2.71
C GLY A 118 11.26 8.67 4.00
N TYR A 119 11.26 7.33 3.94
CA TYR A 119 11.77 6.52 5.03
C TYR A 119 13.31 6.53 5.00
N PRO A 120 14.00 6.58 6.16
CA PRO A 120 15.46 6.58 6.19
C PRO A 120 16.08 5.30 5.65
N SER A 121 15.42 4.16 5.87
CA SER A 121 15.81 2.87 5.35
C SER A 121 14.60 2.00 4.99
N LEU A 122 14.84 0.93 4.23
CA LEU A 122 13.85 -0.11 4.02
C LEU A 122 13.38 -0.72 5.35
N GLN A 123 14.28 -0.92 6.31
CA GLN A 123 13.93 -1.50 7.61
C GLN A 123 12.99 -0.57 8.39
N ASP A 124 13.16 0.74 8.32
CA ASP A 124 12.25 1.70 8.96
C ASP A 124 10.86 1.66 8.36
N PHE A 125 10.74 1.51 7.04
CA PHE A 125 9.46 1.29 6.39
C PHE A 125 8.80 0.00 6.89
N ILE A 126 9.54 -1.12 6.95
CA ILE A 126 9.01 -2.39 7.47
C ILE A 126 8.58 -2.25 8.93
N ASN A 127 9.42 -1.68 9.79
CA ASN A 127 9.12 -1.45 11.20
C ASN A 127 7.85 -0.60 11.37
N ALA A 128 7.64 0.42 10.52
CA ALA A 128 6.42 1.20 10.52
C ALA A 128 5.19 0.35 10.18
N MET A 129 5.30 -0.61 9.25
CA MET A 129 4.19 -1.50 8.90
C MET A 129 3.78 -2.43 10.05
N TYR A 130 4.67 -2.74 11.00
CA TYR A 130 4.31 -3.50 12.22
C TYR A 130 3.58 -2.65 13.28
N ARG A 131 3.58 -1.31 13.17
CA ARG A 131 2.94 -0.42 14.17
C ARG A 131 1.42 -0.29 14.00
N GLY A 132 0.85 -0.82 12.91
CA GLY A 132 -0.60 -0.89 12.70
C GLY A 132 -1.21 0.30 11.96
N ASP A 133 -2.54 0.43 12.05
CA ASP A 133 -3.38 1.28 11.19
C ASP A 133 -2.87 2.73 11.05
N ALA A 134 -2.44 3.38 12.15
CA ALA A 134 -1.96 4.76 12.11
C ALA A 134 -0.68 4.93 11.28
N ALA A 135 0.24 3.96 11.35
CA ALA A 135 1.47 3.98 10.55
C ALA A 135 1.20 3.58 9.09
N HIS A 136 0.19 2.75 8.83
CA HIS A 136 -0.26 2.45 7.47
C HIS A 136 -0.87 3.70 6.82
N LEU A 137 -1.68 4.45 7.56
CA LEU A 137 -2.22 5.73 7.10
C LEU A 137 -1.10 6.75 6.84
N ASP A 138 -0.08 6.83 7.70
CA ASP A 138 1.07 7.71 7.46
C ASP A 138 1.81 7.35 6.16
N ALA A 139 2.05 6.06 5.91
CA ALA A 139 2.67 5.59 4.67
C ALA A 139 1.83 5.95 3.43
N PHE A 140 0.51 5.82 3.53
CA PHE A 140 -0.42 6.20 2.46
C PHE A 140 -0.45 7.71 2.22
N VAL A 141 -0.42 8.52 3.27
CA VAL A 141 -0.28 9.98 3.15
C VAL A 141 1.03 10.35 2.46
N ARG A 142 2.15 9.73 2.85
CA ARG A 142 3.46 9.92 2.18
C ARG A 142 3.38 9.53 0.70
N PHE A 143 2.66 8.46 0.38
CA PHE A 143 2.48 8.00 -1.00
C PHE A 143 1.75 9.03 -1.85
N ILE A 144 0.64 9.57 -1.34
CA ILE A 144 -0.09 10.64 -2.03
C ILE A 144 0.78 11.90 -2.16
N LEU A 145 1.47 12.32 -1.10
CA LEU A 145 2.37 13.49 -1.14
C LEU A 145 3.50 13.33 -2.17
N ALA A 146 3.99 12.11 -2.38
CA ALA A 146 5.04 11.83 -3.34
C ALA A 146 4.54 11.75 -4.79
N ASP A 147 3.24 11.92 -5.05
CA ASP A 147 2.66 11.94 -6.39
C ASP A 147 1.81 13.20 -6.60
N ASN A 148 2.38 14.20 -7.27
CA ASN A 148 1.73 15.50 -7.49
C ASN A 148 0.38 15.39 -8.20
N GLY A 149 0.23 14.42 -9.11
CA GLY A 149 -1.03 14.24 -9.84
C GLY A 149 -2.10 13.62 -8.96
N LEU A 150 -1.74 12.62 -8.15
CA LEU A 150 -2.64 12.01 -7.18
C LEU A 150 -3.07 13.00 -6.10
N LEU A 151 -2.12 13.80 -5.59
CA LEU A 151 -2.40 14.86 -4.61
C LEU A 151 -3.34 15.93 -5.18
N LYS A 152 -3.10 16.37 -6.44
CA LYS A 152 -3.97 17.34 -7.10
C LYS A 152 -5.38 16.81 -7.27
N ALA A 153 -5.53 15.57 -7.72
CA ALA A 153 -6.84 14.92 -7.85
C ALA A 153 -7.57 14.83 -6.51
N LEU A 154 -6.88 14.42 -5.44
CA LEU A 154 -7.47 14.34 -4.11
C LEU A 154 -7.91 15.72 -3.58
N ARG A 155 -7.09 16.76 -3.77
CA ARG A 155 -7.44 18.14 -3.37
C ARG A 155 -8.62 18.70 -4.14
N ALA A 156 -8.73 18.35 -5.43
CA ALA A 156 -9.86 18.71 -6.26
C ALA A 156 -11.11 17.85 -6.00
N LEU A 157 -11.02 16.81 -5.15
CA LEU A 157 -12.04 15.79 -4.95
C LEU A 157 -12.46 15.10 -6.26
N ASP A 158 -11.52 15.01 -7.22
CA ASP A 158 -11.71 14.35 -8.51
C ASP A 158 -11.53 12.83 -8.33
N TRP A 159 -12.61 12.17 -7.91
CA TRP A 159 -12.61 10.72 -7.65
C TRP A 159 -12.25 9.87 -8.87
N PRO A 160 -12.74 10.15 -10.09
CA PRO A 160 -12.30 9.46 -11.30
C PRO A 160 -10.79 9.55 -11.53
N GLU A 161 -10.21 10.75 -11.49
CA GLU A 161 -8.77 10.91 -11.73
C GLU A 161 -7.93 10.32 -10.59
N PHE A 162 -8.37 10.48 -9.33
CA PHE A 162 -7.72 9.85 -8.19
C PHE A 162 -7.71 8.32 -8.33
N ALA A 163 -8.88 7.72 -8.59
CA ALA A 163 -9.02 6.28 -8.74
C ALA A 163 -8.22 5.75 -9.93
N ARG A 164 -8.19 6.45 -11.07
CA ARG A 164 -7.39 6.09 -12.24
C ARG A 164 -5.90 6.07 -11.93
N ARG A 165 -5.40 7.05 -11.17
CA ARG A 165 -3.98 7.13 -10.79
C ARG A 165 -3.60 6.07 -9.76
N TYR A 166 -4.46 5.81 -8.78
CA TYR A 166 -4.17 4.87 -7.70
C TYR A 166 -4.38 3.41 -8.11
N ASN A 167 -5.52 3.09 -8.74
CA ASN A 167 -5.92 1.73 -9.11
C ASN A 167 -5.59 1.36 -10.56
N GLY A 168 -5.12 2.32 -11.36
CA GLY A 168 -4.82 2.13 -12.77
C GLY A 168 -6.02 2.31 -13.71
N PRO A 169 -5.82 2.13 -15.03
CA PRO A 169 -6.84 2.41 -16.05
C PRO A 169 -8.11 1.56 -15.92
N GLY A 170 -8.02 0.39 -15.27
CA GLY A 170 -9.15 -0.50 -15.02
C GLY A 170 -10.04 -0.11 -13.82
N TYR A 171 -9.81 1.04 -13.17
CA TYR A 171 -10.51 1.43 -11.94
C TYR A 171 -12.05 1.42 -12.08
N ALA A 172 -12.56 1.84 -13.24
CA ALA A 172 -13.99 2.00 -13.49
C ALA A 172 -14.75 0.66 -13.47
N ALA A 173 -14.12 -0.44 -13.88
CA ALA A 173 -14.72 -1.78 -13.80
C ALA A 173 -15.01 -2.20 -12.35
N ASN A 174 -14.19 -1.72 -11.40
CA ASN A 174 -14.37 -1.95 -9.97
C ASN A 174 -15.14 -0.82 -9.26
N GLN A 175 -15.59 0.19 -10.02
CA GLN A 175 -16.38 1.33 -9.56
C GLN A 175 -15.72 2.13 -8.42
N TYR A 176 -14.40 2.22 -8.41
CA TYR A 176 -13.64 2.91 -7.35
C TYR A 176 -14.08 4.37 -7.19
N ASP A 177 -14.25 5.08 -8.30
CA ASP A 177 -14.78 6.45 -8.38
C ASP A 177 -16.15 6.60 -7.73
N LYS A 178 -17.10 5.72 -8.08
CA LYS A 178 -18.47 5.76 -7.54
C LYS A 178 -18.48 5.45 -6.04
N LYS A 179 -17.67 4.49 -5.61
CA LYS A 179 -17.51 4.14 -4.18
C LYS A 179 -16.94 5.32 -3.40
N MET A 180 -15.94 6.01 -3.94
CA MET A 180 -15.38 7.21 -3.31
C MET A 180 -16.40 8.35 -3.22
N ALA A 181 -17.12 8.63 -4.30
CA ALA A 181 -18.15 9.66 -4.30
C ALA A 181 -19.24 9.39 -3.25
N ALA A 182 -19.72 8.14 -3.17
CA ALA A 182 -20.70 7.73 -2.17
C ALA A 182 -20.17 7.84 -0.73
N ALA A 183 -18.94 7.38 -0.48
CA ALA A 183 -18.30 7.49 0.83
C ALA A 183 -18.05 8.95 1.22
N PHE A 184 -17.67 9.82 0.28
CA PHE A 184 -17.46 11.24 0.56
C PHE A 184 -18.76 11.95 0.95
N LYS A 185 -19.86 11.65 0.27
CA LYS A 185 -21.19 12.15 0.67
C LYS A 185 -21.52 11.76 2.11
N LYS A 186 -21.40 10.46 2.42
CA LYS A 186 -21.60 9.89 3.77
C LYS A 186 -20.76 10.62 4.83
N TYR A 187 -19.49 10.92 4.57
CA TYR A 187 -18.62 11.57 5.55
C TYR A 187 -18.73 13.09 5.62
N SER A 188 -19.31 13.72 4.59
CA SER A 188 -19.55 15.17 4.58
C SER A 188 -20.83 15.54 5.34
N GLU A 189 -21.81 14.63 5.37
CA GLU A 189 -23.10 14.81 6.03
C GLU A 189 -23.06 14.46 7.53
N ASN A 190 -22.21 13.50 7.92
CA ASN A 190 -22.01 13.10 9.32
C ASN A 190 -20.92 13.96 9.99
N ARG A 191 -21.26 15.19 10.37
CA ARG A 191 -20.40 16.07 11.18
C ARG A 191 -20.33 15.63 12.63
#